data_AF-A0AAD8B2X4-F1
#
_entry.id   AF-A0AAD8B2X4-F1
#
_cell.length_a   1.000
_cell.length_b   1.000
_cell.length_c   1.000
_cell.angle_alpha   90.00
_cell.angle_beta   90.00
_cell.angle_gamma   90.00
#
_symmetry.space_group_name_H-M   'P 1'
#
loop_
_entity.id
_entity.type
_entity.pdbx_description
1 polymer ?
#
loop_
_entity_poly.entity_id
_entity_poly.type
_entity_poly.pdbx_seq_one_letter_code
_entity_poly.pdbx_strand_id
1 'polypeptide(L)' 'REPDNLQLNISPTLHHQAAAMLNVLRHYNWTDFSLVYTSDTGHDAFITATRLLVQDLNRQSGRKGF' A
#
# COMPACT_ATOMS: atom_id res chain seq x y z
N ARG A 1 -17.69 -16.21 28.29
CA ARG A 1 -18.05 -14.95 27.60
C ARG A 1 -16.76 -14.16 27.54
N GLU A 2 -16.01 -14.30 26.44
CA GLU A 2 -14.77 -13.54 26.25
C GLU A 2 -15.17 -12.08 26.00
N PRO A 3 -14.57 -11.09 26.68
CA PRO A 3 -14.91 -9.69 26.47
C PRO A 3 -14.58 -9.32 25.03
N ASP A 4 -15.50 -8.65 24.34
CA ASP A 4 -15.27 -8.12 22.99
C ASP A 4 -13.98 -7.31 22.99
N ASN A 5 -12.94 -7.85 22.32
CA ASN A 5 -11.60 -7.27 22.26
C ASN A 5 -11.59 -6.10 21.26
N LEU A 6 -12.27 -5.01 21.61
CA LEU A 6 -12.25 -3.76 20.85
C LEU A 6 -10.90 -3.06 21.07
N GLN A 7 -9.91 -3.40 20.23
CA GLN A 7 -8.64 -2.67 20.17
C GLN A 7 -8.70 -1.61 19.08
N LEU A 8 -8.80 -0.36 19.50
CA LEU A 8 -8.65 0.79 18.62
C LEU A 8 -7.17 1.06 18.42
N ASN A 9 -6.69 0.86 17.19
CA ASN A 9 -5.34 1.24 16.82
C ASN A 9 -5.35 2.60 16.10
N ILE A 10 -4.54 3.53 16.60
CA ILE A 10 -4.37 4.87 16.01
C ILE A 10 -3.33 4.87 14.88
N SER A 11 -2.60 3.77 14.69
CA SER A 11 -1.60 3.69 13.64
C SER A 11 -2.25 3.56 12.25
N PRO A 12 -1.63 4.12 11.20
CA PRO A 12 -2.16 4.04 9.85
C PRO A 12 -2.18 2.58 9.38
N THR A 13 -3.25 2.21 8.68
CA THR A 13 -3.33 0.88 8.07
C THR A 13 -2.26 0.71 6.99
N LEU A 14 -1.90 -0.53 6.71
CA LEU A 14 -0.92 -0.88 5.67
C LEU A 14 -1.27 -0.27 4.30
N HIS A 15 -2.56 -0.22 3.97
CA HIS A 15 -3.06 0.43 2.76
C HIS A 15 -2.73 1.93 2.73
N HIS A 16 -3.00 2.66 3.81
CA HIS A 16 -2.68 4.09 3.88
C HIS A 16 -1.17 4.34 3.79
N GLN A 17 -0.37 3.48 4.42
CA GLN A 17 1.10 3.55 4.34
C GLN A 17 1.60 3.34 2.90
N ALA A 18 1.13 2.30 2.21
CA ALA A 18 1.50 2.02 0.83
C ALA A 18 1.05 3.14 -0.13
N ALA A 19 -0.14 3.71 0.08
CA ALA A 19 -0.63 4.84 -0.72
C ALA A 19 0.26 6.09 -0.56
N ALA A 20 0.71 6.37 0.68
CA ALA A 20 1.65 7.46 0.93
C ALA A 20 3.00 7.23 0.22
N MET A 21 3.54 6.00 0.27
CA MET A 21 4.77 5.65 -0.45
C MET A 21 4.63 5.86 -1.96
N LEU A 22 3.54 5.38 -2.57
CA LEU A 22 3.30 5.55 -4.02
C LEU A 22 3.12 7.03 -4.40
N ASN A 23 2.54 7.85 -3.52
CA ASN A 23 2.45 9.29 -3.76
C ASN A 23 3.82 9.96 -3.78
N VAL A 24 4.76 9.53 -2.95
CA VAL A 24 6.15 9.99 -3.00
C VAL A 24 6.80 9.61 -4.33
N LEU A 25 6.66 8.35 -4.76
CA LEU A 25 7.20 7.91 -6.05
C LEU A 25 6.65 8.75 -7.21
N ARG A 26 5.33 8.96 -7.22
CA ARG A 26 4.66 9.76 -8.25
C ARG A 26 5.10 11.22 -8.25
N HIS A 27 5.29 11.81 -7.07
CA HIS A 27 5.75 13.19 -6.93
C HIS A 27 7.11 13.42 -7.61
N TYR A 28 8.01 12.44 -7.50
CA TYR A 28 9.32 12.47 -8.14
C TYR A 28 9.36 11.80 -9.52
N ASN A 29 8.20 11.41 -10.06
CA ASN A 29 8.05 10.73 -11.35
C ASN A 29 8.89 9.43 -11.45
N TRP A 30 9.02 8.70 -10.34
CA TRP A 30 9.65 7.38 -10.28
C TRP A 30 8.63 6.30 -10.69
N THR A 31 8.50 6.08 -12.00
CA THR A 31 7.56 5.11 -12.58
C THR A 31 8.01 3.66 -12.38
N ASP A 32 9.32 3.43 -12.43
CA ASP A 32 9.92 2.11 -12.32
C ASP A 32 10.47 1.91 -10.91
N PHE A 33 9.90 0.94 -10.19
CA PHE A 33 10.31 0.59 -8.83
C PHE A 33 10.19 -0.91 -8.58
N SER A 34 10.79 -1.39 -7.50
CA SER A 34 10.71 -2.78 -7.05
C SER A 34 10.34 -2.84 -5.57
N LEU A 35 9.60 -3.88 -5.19
CA LEU A 35 9.30 -4.15 -3.79
C LEU A 35 10.31 -5.14 -3.22
N VAL A 36 10.86 -4.81 -2.05
CA VAL A 36 11.71 -5.70 -1.26
C VAL A 36 11.03 -5.89 0.10
N TYR A 37 10.85 -7.15 0.52
CA TYR A 37 10.16 -7.51 1.75
C TYR A 37 10.80 -8.73 2.40
N THR A 38 10.62 -8.85 3.71
CA THR A 38 11.00 -10.04 4.49
C THR A 38 9.85 -11.04 4.53
N SER A 39 10.14 -12.28 4.89
CA SER A 39 9.14 -13.35 5.09
C SER A 39 8.28 -13.18 6.35
N ASP A 40 8.38 -12.05 7.04
CA ASP A 40 7.62 -11.76 8.26
C ASP A 40 6.12 -11.66 7.97
N THR A 41 5.30 -11.92 8.98
CA THR A 41 3.84 -11.95 8.84
C THR A 41 3.31 -10.60 8.33
N GLY A 42 2.50 -10.64 7.25
CA GLY A 42 1.87 -9.45 6.66
C GLY A 42 2.51 -8.95 5.36
N HIS A 43 3.61 -9.55 4.90
CA HIS A 43 4.22 -9.20 3.61
C HIS A 43 3.27 -9.41 2.41
N ASP A 44 2.47 -10.48 2.40
CA ASP A 44 1.47 -10.73 1.36
C ASP A 44 0.42 -9.62 1.27
N ALA A 45 -0.03 -9.12 2.42
CA ALA A 45 -0.97 -8.01 2.49
C ALA A 45 -0.35 -6.72 1.95
N PHE A 46 0.95 -6.49 2.19
CA PHE A 46 1.68 -5.33 1.67
C PHE A 46 1.80 -5.39 0.14
N ILE A 47 2.21 -6.54 -0.39
CA ILE A 47 2.34 -6.77 -1.84
C ILE A 47 0.98 -6.58 -2.52
N THR A 48 -0.06 -7.17 -1.95
CA THR A 48 -1.42 -7.09 -2.50
C THR A 48 -1.95 -5.66 -2.47
N ALA A 49 -1.82 -4.96 -1.34
CA ALA A 49 -2.25 -3.57 -1.22
C ALA A 49 -1.54 -2.66 -2.23
N THR A 50 -0.21 -2.81 -2.37
CA THR A 50 0.57 -2.01 -3.31
C THR A 50 0.16 -2.27 -4.76
N ARG A 51 -0.08 -3.53 -5.14
CA ARG A 51 -0.55 -3.89 -6.49
C ARG A 51 -1.92 -3.29 -6.79
N LEU A 52 -2.87 -3.39 -5.86
CA LEU A 52 -4.21 -2.83 -6.04
C LEU A 52 -4.16 -1.31 -6.19
N LEU A 53 -3.35 -0.63 -5.38
CA LEU A 53 -3.16 0.81 -5.48
C LEU A 53 -2.54 1.24 -6.81
N VAL A 54 -1.51 0.55 -7.29
CA VAL A 54 -0.90 0.85 -8.61
C VAL A 54 -1.92 0.64 -9.73
N GLN A 55 -2.71 -0.44 -9.68
CA GLN A 55 -3.76 -0.69 -10.67
C GLN A 55 -4.83 0.42 -10.66
N ASP A 56 -5.24 0.87 -9.48
CA ASP A 56 -6.22 1.95 -9.34
C ASP A 56 -5.66 3.28 -9.86
N LEU A 57 -4.43 3.63 -9.48
CA LEU A 57 -3.75 4.83 -9.97
C LEU A 57 -3.55 4.82 -11.50
N ASN A 58 -3.24 3.65 -12.08
CA ASN A 58 -3.13 3.45 -13.52
C ASN A 58 -4.48 3.50 -14.24
N ARG A 59 -5.60 3.22 -13.56
CA ARG A 59 -6.95 3.43 -14.13
C ARG A 59 -7.34 4.90 -14.11
N GLN A 60 -6.96 5.63 -13.05
CA GLN A 60 -7.31 7.04 -12.87
C GLN A 60 -6.47 7.96 -13.77
N SER A 61 -5.19 7.66 -13.95
CA SER A 61 -4.35 8.32 -14.95
C SER A 61 -4.57 7.63 -16.29
N GLY A 62 -5.24 8.27 -17.24
CA GLY A 62 -5.40 7.74 -18.62
C GLY A 62 -4.08 7.51 -19.40
N ARG A 63 -2.92 7.70 -18.76
CA ARG A 63 -1.57 7.25 -19.18
C ARG A 63 -1.03 6.38 -18.05
N LYS A 64 -0.28 5.31 -18.37
CA LYS A 64 0.49 4.50 -17.39
C LYS A 64 1.15 5.44 -16.37
N GLY A 65 0.58 5.48 -15.16
CA GLY A 65 1.04 6.32 -14.05
C GLY A 65 2.24 5.69 -13.33
N PHE A 66 2.46 4.40 -13.59
CA PHE A 66 3.63 3.57 -13.31
C PHE A 66 3.77 2.58 -14.46
#